data_AF-A0A917B7M5-F1
#
_entry.id   AF-A0A917B7M5-F1
#
_cell.length_a   1.000
_cell.length_b   1.000
_cell.length_c   1.000
_cell.angle_alpha   90.00
_cell.angle_beta   90.00
_cell.angle_gamma   90.00
#
_symmetry.space_group_name_H-M   'P 1'
#
loop_
_entity.id
_entity.type
_entity.pdbx_description
1 polymer ?
#
loop_
_entity_poly.entity_id
_entity_poly.type
_entity_poly.pdbx_seq_one_letter_code
_entity_poly.pdbx_strand_id
1 'polypeptide(L)' 'MSQQEKISDLKVKLSAFMERLDEIEPEDTSVEDVDELIQMLEELERKL' A
#
# COMPACT_ATOMS: atom_id res chain seq x y z
N MET A 1 18.49 8.66 -10.43
CA MET A 1 17.27 7.87 -10.20
C MET A 1 16.35 8.09 -11.39
N SER A 2 16.31 7.12 -12.29
CA SER A 2 15.42 7.10 -13.46
C SER A 2 13.96 7.09 -13.00
N GLN A 3 13.05 7.73 -13.74
CA GLN A 3 11.59 7.62 -13.56
C GLN A 3 11.16 6.14 -13.45
N GLN A 4 11.85 5.26 -14.17
CA GLN A 4 11.62 3.82 -14.18
C GLN A 4 11.96 3.14 -12.84
N GLU A 5 13.00 3.60 -12.14
CA GLU A 5 13.37 3.10 -10.81
C GLU A 5 12.30 3.50 -9.78
N LYS A 6 11.77 4.73 -9.86
CA LYS A 6 10.69 5.19 -8.98
C LYS A 6 9.40 4.38 -9.14
N ILE A 7 9.03 4.09 -10.39
CA ILE A 7 7.85 3.26 -10.70
C ILE A 7 8.06 1.82 -10.24
N SER A 8 9.27 1.29 -10.37
CA SER A 8 9.60 -0.05 -9.88
C SER A 8 9.51 -0.13 -8.36
N ASP A 9 10.03 0.87 -7.64
CA ASP A 9 9.93 0.95 -6.18
C ASP A 9 8.48 1.06 -5.70
N LEU A 10 7.65 1.83 -6.42
CA LEU A 10 6.23 1.93 -6.10
C LEU A 10 5.51 0.60 -6.28
N LYS A 11 5.81 -0.13 -7.37
CA LYS A 11 5.27 -1.47 -7.59
C LYS A 11 5.64 -2.44 -6.48
N VAL A 12 6.89 -2.44 -6.04
CA VAL A 12 7.34 -3.32 -4.94
C VAL A 12 6.59 -3.00 -3.65
N LYS A 13 6.40 -1.71 -3.32
CA LYS A 13 5.63 -1.29 -2.14
C LYS A 13 4.15 -1.66 -2.24
N LEU A 14 3.56 -1.53 -3.43
CA LEU A 14 2.17 -1.91 -3.68
C LEU A 14 1.97 -3.42 -3.54
N SER A 15 2.90 -4.23 -4.08
CA SER A 15 2.87 -5.68 -3.95
C SER A 15 2.98 -6.13 -2.49
N ALA A 16 3.91 -5.53 -1.73
CA ALA A 16 4.04 -5.81 -0.29
C ALA A 16 2.80 -5.38 0.51
N PHE A 17 2.14 -4.29 0.10
CA PHE A 17 0.87 -3.86 0.68
C PHE A 17 -0.25 -4.88 0.42
N MET A 18 -0.36 -5.40 -0.81
CA MET A 18 -1.36 -6.42 -1.14
C MET A 18 -1.12 -7.73 -0.39
N GLU A 19 0.12 -8.19 -0.28
CA GLU A 19 0.45 -9.40 0.52
C GLU A 19 0.05 -9.21 1.98
N ARG A 20 0.30 -8.02 2.55
CA ARG A 20 -0.11 -7.70 3.91
C ARG A 20 -1.63 -7.61 4.05
N LEU A 21 -2.33 -7.18 3.02
CA LEU A 21 -3.80 -7.12 2.98
C LEU A 21 -4.42 -8.51 2.84
N ASP A 22 -3.74 -9.45 2.18
CA ASP A 22 -4.13 -10.87 2.13
C ASP A 22 -3.88 -11.59 3.47
N GLU A 23 -2.90 -11.14 4.26
CA GLU A 23 -2.62 -11.65 5.62
C GLU A 23 -3.52 -11.04 6.71
N ILE A 24 -4.28 -9.99 6.37
CA ILE A 24 -5.20 -9.31 7.28
C ILE A 24 -6.46 -10.17 7.41
N GLU A 25 -6.58 -10.87 8.54
CA GLU A 25 -7.81 -11.59 8.89
C GLU A 25 -8.90 -10.55 9.25
N PRO A 26 -10.03 -10.53 8.53
CA PRO A 26 -11.08 -9.51 8.70
C PRO A 26 -11.76 -9.56 10.08
N GLU A 27 -11.51 -10.62 10.85
CA GLU A 27 -11.98 -10.81 12.21
C GLU A 27 -11.11 -10.13 13.28
N ASP A 28 -9.81 -9.93 13.01
CA ASP A 28 -8.86 -9.25 13.90
C ASP A 28 -8.54 -7.82 13.44
N THR A 29 -9.01 -7.44 12.24
CA THR A 29 -8.70 -6.16 11.61
C THR A 29 -9.83 -5.17 11.86
N SER A 30 -9.51 -4.02 12.43
CA SER A 30 -10.48 -2.95 12.65
C SER A 30 -10.68 -2.10 11.39
N VAL A 31 -11.83 -1.44 11.30
CA VAL A 31 -12.11 -0.50 10.21
C VAL A 31 -11.10 0.65 10.18
N GLU A 32 -10.57 1.03 11.35
CA GLU A 32 -9.54 2.07 11.49
C GLU A 32 -8.22 1.65 10.84
N ASP A 33 -7.80 0.38 10.99
CA ASP A 33 -6.60 -0.14 10.34
C ASP A 33 -6.72 -0.13 8.81
N VAL A 34 -7.92 -0.42 8.30
CA VAL A 34 -8.23 -0.36 6.86
C VAL A 34 -8.20 1.09 6.35
N ASP A 35 -8.75 2.03 7.11
CA ASP A 35 -8.71 3.46 6.76
C ASP A 35 -7.27 4.01 6.71
N GLU A 36 -6.38 3.58 7.61
CA GLU A 36 -4.96 3.97 7.58
C GLU A 36 -4.24 3.41 6.35
N LEU A 37 -4.50 2.15 6.01
CA LEU A 37 -3.93 1.49 4.84
C LEU A 37 -4.37 2.17 3.54
N ILE A 38 -5.64 2.58 3.45
CA ILE A 38 -6.17 3.33 2.31
C ILE A 38 -5.53 4.73 2.22
N GLN A 39 -5.34 5.43 3.35
CA GLN A 39 -4.65 6.72 3.34
C GLN A 39 -3.20 6.61 2.85
N MET A 40 -2.47 5.57 3.25
CA MET A 40 -1.11 5.33 2.78
C MET A 40 -1.05 5.10 1.26
N LEU A 41 -2.05 4.41 0.70
CA LEU A 41 -2.20 4.25 -0.75
C LEU A 41 -2.50 5.59 -1.44
N GLU A 42 -3.44 6.38 -0.94
CA GLU A 42 -3.77 7.69 -1.52
C GLU A 42 -2.55 8.62 -1.53
N GLU A 43 -1.73 8.61 -0.48
CA GLU A 43 -0.51 9.41 -0.42
C GLU A 43 0.53 8.98 -1.46
N LEU A 44 0.63 7.67 -1.72
CA LEU A 44 1.52 7.12 -2.75
C LEU A 44 1.04 7.52 -4.15
N GLU A 45 -0.26 7.50 -4.41
CA GLU A 45 -0.84 7.95 -5.68
C GLU A 45 -0.68 9.47 -5.89
N ARG A 46 -0.82 10.29 -4.85
CA ARG A 46 -0.63 11.75 -4.96
C ARG A 46 0.83 12.17 -5.19
N LYS A 47 1.80 11.32 -4.87
CA LYS A 47 3.24 11.57 -5.08
C LYS A 47 3.74 11.16 -6.46
N LEU A 48 2.93 10.43 -7.23
CA LEU A 48 3.15 10.15 -8.66
C LEU A 48 2.77 11.36 -9.52
#